data_AF-A0A5A7NG28-F1
#
_entry.id   AF-A0A5A7NG28-F1
#
_cell.length_a   1.000
_cell.length_b   1.000
_cell.length_c   1.000
_cell.angle_alpha   90.00
_cell.angle_beta   90.00
_cell.angle_gamma   90.00
#
_symmetry.space_group_name_H-M   'P 1'
#
loop_
_entity.id
_entity.type
_entity.pdbx_description
1 polymer ?
#
loop_
_entity_poly.entity_id
_entity_poly.type
_entity_poly.pdbx_seq_one_letter_code
_entity_poly.pdbx_strand_id
1 'polypeptide(L)'
;MIKAHLGTEIDIHGGGQDLIFPHHENELAQSECCHGHPFVRTWVHNGYVLSGGEKMSKSLGNFHTVHDLLADFPGEAIRLTLMSAHYRQPLDFTTDGIAENKRRLDRWYRLIAGVEAAQIIPQTVVAALEDDLNSPRAIAALEALAKPESVDQLLAGAQFMGLLQENPDQWFKSNRAGGLDADAIEALILERKEARKARDFARADKVRDQLDAAGIRLLDRPDGTTDWERTGND
;
A
#
# COMPACT_ATOMS: atom_id res chain seq x y z
N MET A 1 -16.80 -19.43 -20.36
CA MET A 1 -17.07 -18.05 -19.86
C MET A 1 -16.55 -17.00 -20.82
N ILE A 2 -15.26 -16.99 -21.15
CA ILE A 2 -14.66 -15.98 -22.05
C ILE A 2 -15.44 -15.82 -23.35
N LYS A 3 -15.68 -16.92 -24.08
CA LYS A 3 -16.52 -16.92 -25.29
C LYS A 3 -17.84 -16.18 -25.16
N ALA A 4 -18.55 -16.38 -24.05
CA ALA A 4 -19.88 -15.84 -23.86
C ALA A 4 -19.88 -14.32 -23.64
N HIS A 5 -18.77 -13.75 -23.15
CA HIS A 5 -18.69 -12.35 -22.75
C HIS A 5 -17.78 -11.50 -23.65
N LEU A 6 -16.71 -12.09 -24.19
CA LEU A 6 -15.65 -11.37 -24.91
C LEU A 6 -15.51 -11.85 -26.37
N GLY A 7 -16.20 -12.91 -26.77
CA GLY A 7 -16.09 -13.49 -28.09
C GLY A 7 -15.06 -14.62 -28.18
N THR A 8 -14.86 -15.13 -29.39
CA THR A 8 -13.99 -16.30 -29.65
C THR A 8 -12.52 -15.96 -29.78
N GLU A 9 -12.19 -14.67 -29.89
CA GLU A 9 -10.83 -14.12 -29.92
C GLU A 9 -10.76 -12.92 -28.96
N ILE A 10 -9.69 -12.79 -28.18
CA ILE A 10 -9.47 -11.70 -27.24
C ILE A 10 -8.05 -11.12 -27.34
N ASP A 11 -7.90 -9.84 -26.98
CA ASP A 11 -6.60 -9.15 -27.10
C ASP A 11 -5.60 -9.58 -26.01
N ILE A 12 -6.02 -9.62 -24.75
CA ILE A 12 -5.14 -9.90 -23.60
C ILE A 12 -5.79 -10.95 -22.68
N HIS A 13 -5.03 -11.97 -22.30
CA HIS A 13 -5.38 -12.92 -21.25
C HIS A 13 -4.24 -13.02 -20.24
N GLY A 14 -4.55 -12.94 -18.94
CA GLY A 14 -3.54 -13.03 -17.90
C GLY A 14 -3.81 -14.03 -16.79
N GLY A 15 -2.78 -14.33 -16.01
CA GLY A 15 -2.86 -15.26 -14.87
C GLY A 15 -1.51 -15.42 -14.16
N GLY A 16 -1.47 -16.23 -13.10
CA GLY A 16 -0.20 -16.61 -12.47
C GLY A 16 0.69 -17.43 -13.42
N GLN A 17 2.01 -17.37 -13.24
CA GLN A 17 2.96 -18.16 -14.05
C GLN A 17 2.69 -19.68 -13.96
N ASP A 18 2.13 -20.16 -12.86
CA ASP A 18 1.68 -21.55 -12.68
C ASP A 18 0.50 -21.93 -13.59
N LEU A 19 -0.24 -20.94 -14.10
CA LEU A 19 -1.36 -21.18 -15.01
C LEU A 19 -0.91 -21.35 -16.47
N ILE A 20 0.35 -21.04 -16.82
CA ILE A 20 0.88 -21.29 -18.17
C ILE A 20 0.60 -22.74 -18.57
N PHE A 21 0.97 -23.68 -17.70
CA PHE A 21 0.73 -25.11 -17.91
C PHE A 21 0.24 -25.79 -16.63
N PRO A 22 -0.80 -26.65 -16.70
CA PRO A 22 -1.53 -27.05 -17.91
C PRO A 22 -2.71 -26.13 -18.25
N HIS A 23 -3.04 -25.16 -17.41
CA HIS A 23 -4.34 -24.47 -17.47
C HIS A 23 -4.54 -23.67 -18.77
N HIS A 24 -3.73 -22.65 -19.03
CA HIS A 24 -3.86 -21.80 -20.22
C HIS A 24 -3.55 -22.56 -21.51
N GLU A 25 -2.61 -23.52 -21.48
CA GLU A 25 -2.37 -24.42 -22.62
C GLU A 25 -3.63 -25.21 -23.00
N ASN A 26 -4.37 -25.71 -22.00
CA ASN A 26 -5.63 -26.40 -22.23
C ASN A 26 -6.73 -25.44 -22.72
N GLU A 27 -6.80 -24.21 -22.19
CA GLU A 27 -7.76 -23.22 -22.67
C GLU A 27 -7.53 -22.83 -24.13
N LEU A 28 -6.26 -22.68 -24.52
CA LEU A 28 -5.83 -22.43 -25.89
C LEU A 28 -6.27 -23.59 -26.79
N ALA A 29 -5.91 -24.83 -26.42
CA ALA A 29 -6.27 -26.02 -27.19
C ALA A 29 -7.79 -26.17 -27.35
N GLN A 30 -8.57 -26.01 -26.27
CA GLN A 30 -10.03 -26.10 -26.31
C GLN A 30 -10.64 -25.02 -27.21
N SER A 31 -10.14 -23.79 -27.12
CA SER A 31 -10.71 -22.65 -27.83
C SER A 31 -10.36 -22.70 -29.32
N GLU A 32 -9.11 -22.95 -29.68
CA GLU A 32 -8.68 -22.96 -31.08
C GLU A 32 -9.18 -24.20 -31.83
N CYS A 33 -9.19 -25.39 -31.20
CA CYS A 33 -9.76 -26.59 -31.83
C CYS A 33 -11.28 -26.47 -32.05
N CYS A 34 -11.99 -25.75 -31.18
CA CYS A 34 -13.44 -25.57 -31.31
C CYS A 34 -13.82 -24.54 -32.39
N HIS A 35 -13.01 -23.50 -32.61
CA HIS A 35 -13.38 -22.36 -33.47
C HIS A 35 -12.53 -22.22 -34.74
N GLY A 36 -11.37 -22.89 -34.83
CA GLY A 36 -10.54 -22.92 -36.03
C GLY A 36 -9.76 -21.64 -36.33
N HIS A 37 -9.62 -20.74 -35.34
CA HIS A 37 -8.86 -19.49 -35.45
C HIS A 37 -8.17 -19.17 -34.12
N PRO A 38 -7.18 -18.24 -34.09
CA PRO A 38 -6.46 -17.88 -32.88
C PRO A 38 -7.38 -17.43 -31.73
N PHE A 39 -7.02 -17.78 -30.48
CA PHE A 39 -7.81 -17.43 -29.30
C PHE A 39 -7.35 -16.13 -28.61
N VAL A 40 -6.06 -15.97 -28.31
CA VAL A 40 -5.51 -14.83 -27.55
C VAL A 40 -4.34 -14.21 -28.28
N ARG A 41 -4.31 -12.88 -28.40
CA ARG A 41 -3.20 -12.17 -29.07
C ARG A 41 -1.98 -11.98 -28.15
N THR A 42 -2.21 -11.65 -26.88
CA THR A 42 -1.16 -11.41 -25.89
C THR A 42 -1.46 -12.13 -24.57
N TRP A 43 -0.51 -12.90 -24.07
CA TRP A 43 -0.57 -13.53 -22.76
C TRP A 43 0.29 -12.77 -21.74
N VAL A 44 -0.25 -12.55 -20.54
CA VAL A 44 0.43 -11.78 -19.47
C VAL A 44 0.46 -12.61 -18.18
N HIS A 45 1.64 -13.05 -17.76
CA HIS A 45 1.78 -13.90 -16.57
C HIS A 45 2.58 -13.23 -15.46
N ASN A 46 2.04 -13.22 -14.23
CA ASN A 46 2.75 -12.69 -13.06
C ASN A 46 3.60 -13.76 -12.38
N GLY A 47 4.74 -13.33 -11.81
CA GLY A 47 5.64 -14.15 -11.02
C GLY A 47 5.04 -14.59 -9.69
N TYR A 48 5.74 -15.50 -9.02
CA TYR A 48 5.34 -16.02 -7.71
C TYR A 48 5.56 -15.00 -6.59
N VAL A 49 4.70 -15.08 -5.57
CA VAL A 49 4.95 -14.44 -4.28
C VAL A 49 5.57 -15.47 -3.33
N LEU A 50 6.74 -15.13 -2.80
CA LEU A 50 7.51 -15.90 -1.83
C LEU A 50 7.40 -15.22 -0.46
N SER A 51 7.73 -15.94 0.60
CA SER A 51 7.88 -15.39 1.96
C SER A 51 9.18 -15.92 2.57
N GLY A 52 10.19 -15.06 2.68
CA GLY A 52 11.52 -15.42 3.17
C GLY A 52 12.27 -16.32 2.18
N GLY A 53 12.06 -16.12 0.88
CA GLY A 53 12.64 -16.96 -0.19
C GLY A 53 12.00 -18.35 -0.36
N GLU A 54 11.05 -18.73 0.50
CA GLU A 54 10.26 -19.95 0.35
C GLU A 54 8.88 -19.66 -0.27
N LYS A 55 8.29 -20.65 -0.95
CA LYS A 55 6.91 -20.53 -1.43
C LYS A 55 5.97 -20.43 -0.22
N MET A 56 5.04 -19.49 -0.24
CA MET A 56 4.03 -19.39 0.82
C MET A 56 3.21 -20.69 0.93
N SER A 57 3.10 -21.23 2.13
CA SER A 57 2.24 -22.39 2.42
C SER A 57 1.69 -22.33 3.85
N LYS A 58 0.44 -22.79 4.03
CA LYS A 58 -0.17 -22.88 5.37
C LYS A 58 0.62 -23.79 6.31
N SER A 59 1.27 -24.84 5.78
CA SER A 59 2.07 -25.79 6.57
C SER A 59 3.37 -25.21 7.13
N LEU A 60 3.95 -24.22 6.46
CA LEU A 60 5.18 -23.54 6.90
C LEU A 60 4.88 -22.35 7.84
N GLY A 61 3.61 -22.03 8.09
CA GLY A 61 3.22 -20.89 8.92
C GLY A 61 3.54 -19.51 8.32
N ASN A 62 4.06 -19.47 7.09
CA ASN A 62 4.47 -18.27 6.35
C ASN A 62 3.39 -17.79 5.36
N PHE A 63 2.15 -18.24 5.55
CA PHE A 63 1.00 -17.84 4.74
C PHE A 63 0.18 -16.80 5.51
N HIS A 64 0.16 -15.58 4.99
CA HIS A 64 -0.70 -14.52 5.49
C HIS A 64 -1.82 -14.25 4.48
N THR A 65 -3.07 -14.18 4.95
CA THR A 65 -4.12 -13.63 4.10
C THR A 65 -4.04 -12.11 4.10
N VAL A 66 -4.61 -11.48 3.06
CA VAL A 66 -4.77 -10.03 3.05
C VAL A 66 -5.56 -9.55 4.27
N HIS A 67 -6.56 -10.32 4.72
CA HIS A 67 -7.34 -10.00 5.90
C HIS A 67 -6.49 -9.95 7.17
N ASP A 68 -5.56 -10.90 7.34
CA ASP A 68 -4.65 -10.93 8.49
C ASP A 68 -3.70 -9.72 8.44
N LEU A 69 -3.12 -9.43 7.28
CA LEU A 69 -2.18 -8.31 7.12
C LEU A 69 -2.83 -6.94 7.36
N LEU A 70 -4.12 -6.80 7.03
CA LEU A 70 -4.88 -5.57 7.25
C LEU A 70 -5.12 -5.27 8.74
N ALA A 71 -4.92 -6.24 9.64
CA ALA A 71 -4.94 -5.98 11.07
C ALA A 71 -3.76 -5.09 11.50
N ASP A 72 -2.60 -5.29 10.88
CA ASP A 72 -1.31 -4.70 11.28
C ASP A 72 -0.84 -3.56 10.37
N PHE A 73 -1.19 -3.64 9.07
CA PHE A 73 -0.70 -2.74 8.03
C PHE A 73 -1.83 -2.08 7.23
N PRO A 74 -1.66 -0.80 6.84
CA PRO A 74 -2.57 -0.17 5.88
C PRO A 74 -2.57 -0.90 4.53
N GLY A 75 -3.74 -0.96 3.88
CA GLY A 75 -3.89 -1.61 2.57
C GLY A 75 -2.96 -1.04 1.49
N GLU A 76 -2.73 0.27 1.49
CA GLU A 76 -1.79 0.90 0.53
C GLU A 76 -0.35 0.45 0.75
N ALA A 77 0.07 0.16 1.99
CA ALA A 77 1.42 -0.35 2.27
C ALA A 77 1.61 -1.76 1.71
N ILE A 78 0.60 -2.63 1.89
CA ILE A 78 0.55 -3.97 1.29
C ILE A 78 0.62 -3.86 -0.24
N ARG A 79 -0.19 -2.98 -0.83
CA ARG A 79 -0.24 -2.73 -2.27
C ARG A 79 1.10 -2.25 -2.82
N LEU A 80 1.74 -1.27 -2.16
CA LEU A 80 3.03 -0.75 -2.58
C LEU A 80 4.12 -1.84 -2.53
N THR A 81 4.10 -2.72 -1.53
CA THR A 81 5.01 -3.88 -1.47
C THR A 81 4.79 -4.83 -2.64
N LEU A 82 3.54 -5.12 -3.02
CA LEU A 82 3.23 -5.95 -4.19
C LEU A 82 3.73 -5.34 -5.50
N MET A 83 3.81 -4.01 -5.57
CA MET A 83 4.28 -3.26 -6.74
C MET A 83 5.81 -3.04 -6.75
N SER A 84 6.51 -3.42 -5.67
CA SER A 84 7.95 -3.14 -5.49
C SER A 84 8.87 -3.98 -6.38
N ALA A 85 8.35 -5.07 -6.96
CA ALA A 85 9.00 -5.86 -7.99
C ALA A 85 8.24 -5.77 -9.31
N HIS A 86 8.94 -5.98 -10.42
CA HIS A 86 8.29 -6.09 -11.72
C HIS A 86 7.34 -7.29 -11.72
N TYR A 87 6.14 -7.16 -12.27
CA TYR A 87 5.08 -8.17 -12.12
C TYR A 87 5.48 -9.58 -12.59
N ARG A 88 6.45 -9.69 -13.50
CA ARG A 88 7.01 -10.93 -14.06
C ARG A 88 8.10 -11.59 -13.19
N GLN A 89 8.60 -10.89 -12.18
CA GLN A 89 9.66 -11.38 -11.30
C GLN A 89 9.05 -11.98 -10.03
N PRO A 90 9.70 -12.98 -9.40
CA PRO A 90 9.35 -13.40 -8.07
C PRO A 90 9.45 -12.22 -7.10
N LEU A 91 8.46 -12.08 -6.22
CA LEU A 91 8.45 -11.10 -5.15
C LEU A 91 8.65 -11.82 -3.82
N ASP A 92 9.70 -11.47 -3.09
CA ASP A 92 9.80 -11.86 -1.68
C ASP A 92 8.98 -10.90 -0.82
N PHE A 93 7.84 -11.36 -0.35
CA PHE A 93 6.84 -10.55 0.35
C PHE A 93 6.91 -10.83 1.85
N THR A 94 7.49 -9.88 2.59
CA THR A 94 7.72 -9.99 4.03
C THR A 94 7.04 -8.85 4.78
N THR A 95 6.71 -9.06 6.05
CA THR A 95 6.20 -7.99 6.94
C THR A 95 7.17 -6.82 7.05
N ASP A 96 8.47 -7.09 7.03
CA ASP A 96 9.52 -6.06 7.04
C ASP A 96 9.47 -5.20 5.77
N GLY A 97 9.24 -5.83 4.61
CA GLY A 97 9.03 -5.13 3.34
C GLY A 97 7.77 -4.27 3.35
N ILE A 98 6.68 -4.72 4.00
CA ILE A 98 5.48 -3.90 4.21
C ILE A 98 5.78 -2.71 5.13
N ALA A 99 6.50 -2.94 6.23
CA ALA A 99 6.88 -1.88 7.16
C ALA A 99 7.78 -0.82 6.48
N GLU A 100 8.71 -1.24 5.61
CA GLU A 100 9.54 -0.32 4.82
C GLU A 100 8.70 0.52 3.86
N ASN A 101 7.81 -0.10 3.09
CA ASN A 101 6.94 0.62 2.17
C ASN A 101 5.92 1.51 2.90
N LYS A 102 5.48 1.14 4.11
CA LYS A 102 4.71 2.03 4.98
C LYS A 102 5.51 3.28 5.36
N ARG A 103 6.79 3.15 5.76
CA ARG A 103 7.64 4.32 6.06
C ARG A 103 7.85 5.22 4.85
N ARG A 104 7.92 4.64 3.64
CA ARG A 104 7.92 5.40 2.38
C ARG A 104 6.61 6.19 2.20
N LEU A 105 5.46 5.53 2.37
CA LEU A 105 4.16 6.19 2.30
C LEU A 105 4.00 7.28 3.36
N ASP A 106 4.40 7.03 4.62
CA ASP A 106 4.36 8.04 5.68
C ASP A 106 5.14 9.31 5.30
N ARG A 107 6.28 9.19 4.61
CA ARG A 107 7.02 10.34 4.11
C ARG A 107 6.24 11.07 3.03
N TRP A 108 5.66 10.35 2.06
CA TRP A 108 4.89 10.95 0.98
C TRP A 108 3.61 11.61 1.47
N TYR A 109 2.86 10.97 2.37
CA TYR A 109 1.65 11.51 3.00
C TYR A 109 1.93 12.83 3.75
N ARG A 110 3.08 12.97 4.41
CA ARG A 110 3.47 14.24 5.04
C ARG A 110 3.73 15.36 4.03
N LEU A 111 4.27 15.04 2.85
CA LEU A 111 4.56 16.03 1.81
C LEU A 111 3.27 16.58 1.19
N ILE A 112 2.28 15.72 0.94
CA ILE A 112 1.06 16.08 0.21
C ILE A 112 0.00 16.79 1.08
N ALA A 113 0.30 17.11 2.34
CA ALA A 113 -0.64 17.77 3.23
C ALA A 113 -1.05 19.16 2.72
N GLY A 114 -2.34 19.32 2.40
CA GLY A 114 -2.88 20.57 1.83
C GLY A 114 -2.50 20.81 0.37
N VAL A 115 -2.01 19.78 -0.34
CA VAL A 115 -1.62 19.85 -1.75
C VAL A 115 -2.78 19.37 -2.63
N GLU A 116 -3.04 20.07 -3.72
CA GLU A 116 -3.90 19.59 -4.79
C GLU A 116 -3.08 18.88 -5.87
N ALA A 117 -3.59 17.78 -6.40
CA ALA A 117 -2.90 17.00 -7.42
C ALA A 117 -2.78 17.80 -8.72
N ALA A 118 -1.64 17.65 -9.42
CA ALA A 118 -1.50 18.17 -10.77
C ALA A 118 -2.53 17.52 -11.71
N GLN A 119 -3.02 18.28 -12.70
CA GLN A 119 -4.01 17.77 -13.66
C GLN A 119 -3.42 16.75 -14.66
N ILE A 120 -2.10 16.75 -14.84
CA ILE A 120 -1.39 15.91 -15.80
C ILE A 120 -0.52 14.93 -15.03
N ILE A 121 -0.66 13.64 -15.35
CA ILE A 121 0.18 12.59 -14.79
C ILE A 121 1.61 12.80 -15.29
N PRO A 122 2.64 12.76 -14.41
CA PRO A 122 4.01 12.96 -14.82
C PRO A 122 4.44 11.96 -15.90
N GLN A 123 5.00 12.46 -17.01
CA GLN A 123 5.43 11.61 -18.13
C GLN A 123 6.48 10.57 -17.72
N THR A 124 7.29 10.86 -16.70
CA THR A 124 8.28 9.93 -16.14
C THR A 124 7.62 8.69 -15.52
N VAL A 125 6.44 8.84 -14.92
CA VAL A 125 5.65 7.73 -14.37
C VAL A 125 4.98 6.95 -15.50
N VAL A 126 4.35 7.65 -16.46
CA VAL A 126 3.68 7.01 -17.61
C VAL A 126 4.68 6.21 -18.45
N ALA A 127 5.82 6.81 -18.82
CA ALA A 127 6.84 6.14 -19.63
C ALA A 127 7.45 4.91 -18.93
N ALA A 128 7.51 4.91 -17.58
CA ALA A 128 7.93 3.72 -16.84
C ALA A 128 6.89 2.59 -16.92
N LEU A 129 5.60 2.92 -16.90
CA LEU A 129 4.52 1.93 -17.00
C LEU A 129 4.29 1.45 -18.44
N GLU A 130 4.57 2.27 -19.45
CA GLU A 130 4.55 1.88 -20.86
C GLU A 130 5.63 0.83 -21.19
N ASP A 131 6.70 0.80 -20.41
CA ASP A 131 7.74 -0.24 -20.46
C ASP A 131 7.29 -1.48 -19.66
N ASP A 132 6.39 -2.30 -20.23
CA ASP A 132 5.93 -3.57 -19.64
C ASP A 132 5.40 -3.47 -18.20
N LEU A 133 4.66 -2.39 -17.87
CA LEU A 133 4.14 -2.13 -16.53
C LEU A 133 5.23 -2.12 -15.44
N ASN A 134 6.39 -1.51 -15.72
CA ASN A 134 7.53 -1.48 -14.81
C ASN A 134 7.28 -0.59 -13.57
N SER A 135 6.52 -1.12 -12.63
CA SER A 135 6.17 -0.47 -11.37
C SER A 135 7.38 -0.09 -10.50
N PRO A 136 8.50 -0.85 -10.43
CA PRO A 136 9.69 -0.38 -9.72
C PRO A 136 10.26 0.92 -10.28
N ARG A 137 10.32 1.06 -11.63
CA ARG A 137 10.75 2.30 -12.28
C ARG A 137 9.77 3.44 -12.03
N ALA A 138 8.47 3.15 -12.05
CA ALA A 138 7.44 4.15 -11.74
C ALA A 138 7.52 4.63 -10.28
N ILE A 139 7.75 3.73 -9.32
CA ILE A 139 7.98 4.06 -7.90
C ILE A 139 9.25 4.92 -7.75
N ALA A 140 10.32 4.61 -8.47
CA ALA A 140 11.53 5.44 -8.47
C ALA A 140 11.27 6.85 -9.05
N ALA A 141 10.43 6.96 -10.08
CA ALA A 141 9.99 8.25 -10.60
C ALA A 141 9.16 9.05 -9.57
N LEU A 142 8.26 8.40 -8.82
CA LEU A 142 7.55 9.02 -7.71
C LEU A 142 8.51 9.50 -6.60
N GLU A 143 9.50 8.68 -6.22
CA GLU A 143 10.48 9.09 -5.21
C GLU A 143 11.29 10.32 -5.67
N ALA A 144 11.63 10.43 -6.96
CA ALA A 144 12.29 11.60 -7.50
C ALA A 144 11.43 12.88 -7.44
N LEU A 145 10.10 12.73 -7.42
CA LEU A 145 9.11 13.81 -7.29
C LEU A 145 8.81 14.15 -5.82
N ALA A 146 9.29 13.37 -4.84
CA ALA A 146 9.07 13.58 -3.41
C ALA A 146 9.88 14.77 -2.84
N LYS A 147 9.64 15.96 -3.41
CA LYS A 147 10.28 17.23 -3.09
C LYS A 147 9.22 18.34 -3.03
N PRO A 148 9.43 19.42 -2.25
CA PRO A 148 8.46 20.49 -2.10
C PRO A 148 8.01 21.12 -3.43
N GLU A 149 8.92 21.24 -4.41
CA GLU A 149 8.64 21.88 -5.70
C GLU A 149 7.85 21.03 -6.70
N SER A 150 7.67 19.73 -6.45
CA SER A 150 7.00 18.78 -7.38
C SER A 150 6.01 17.86 -6.68
N VAL A 151 5.51 18.28 -5.52
CA VAL A 151 4.63 17.46 -4.67
C VAL A 151 3.23 17.26 -5.27
N ASP A 152 2.74 18.22 -6.06
CA ASP A 152 1.50 18.12 -6.84
C ASP A 152 1.59 17.01 -7.90
N GLN A 153 2.76 16.89 -8.55
CA GLN A 153 3.09 15.85 -9.51
C GLN A 153 3.29 14.49 -8.84
N LEU A 154 3.94 14.44 -7.67
CA LEU A 154 4.00 13.23 -6.84
C LEU A 154 2.57 12.71 -6.59
N LEU A 155 1.67 13.58 -6.13
CA LEU A 155 0.31 13.20 -5.80
C LEU A 155 -0.43 12.68 -7.04
N ALA A 156 -0.38 13.40 -8.16
CA ALA A 156 -1.02 12.97 -9.41
C ALA A 156 -0.50 11.61 -9.91
N GLY A 157 0.82 11.41 -9.89
CA GLY A 157 1.45 10.15 -10.31
C GLY A 157 1.13 8.99 -9.37
N ALA A 158 1.20 9.22 -8.06
CA ALA A 158 0.87 8.21 -7.06
C ALA A 158 -0.61 7.83 -7.14
N GLN A 159 -1.50 8.81 -7.33
CA GLN A 159 -2.93 8.56 -7.46
C GLN A 159 -3.26 7.72 -8.68
N PHE A 160 -2.60 7.99 -9.81
CA PHE A 160 -2.73 7.17 -11.02
C PHE A 160 -2.33 5.71 -10.79
N MET A 161 -1.36 5.46 -9.90
CA MET A 161 -0.94 4.10 -9.50
C MET A 161 -1.82 3.47 -8.40
N GLY A 162 -2.83 4.21 -7.90
CA GLY A 162 -3.69 3.79 -6.80
C GLY A 162 -2.99 3.83 -5.44
N LEU A 163 -2.14 4.84 -5.22
CA LEU A 163 -1.46 5.17 -3.97
C LEU A 163 -1.83 6.61 -3.56
N LEU A 164 -1.65 6.98 -2.30
CA LEU A 164 -1.97 8.33 -1.80
C LEU A 164 -3.43 8.72 -2.06
N GLN A 165 -4.36 7.79 -1.84
CA GLN A 165 -5.79 7.99 -2.09
C GLN A 165 -6.52 8.67 -0.92
N GLU A 166 -5.96 8.52 0.28
CA GLU A 166 -6.56 9.04 1.50
C GLU A 166 -6.09 10.48 1.81
N ASN A 167 -6.81 11.16 2.71
CA ASN A 167 -6.28 12.38 3.30
C ASN A 167 -5.17 12.02 4.30
N PRO A 168 -4.06 12.78 4.38
CA PRO A 168 -2.99 12.55 5.35
C PRO A 168 -3.45 12.38 6.81
N ASP A 169 -4.44 13.15 7.26
CA ASP A 169 -4.97 13.03 8.62
C ASP A 169 -5.62 11.66 8.85
N GLN A 170 -6.33 11.14 7.84
CA GLN A 170 -6.93 9.81 7.90
C GLN A 170 -5.86 8.72 7.89
N TRP A 171 -4.84 8.86 7.03
CA TRP A 171 -3.71 7.93 6.96
C TRP A 171 -3.04 7.74 8.32
N PHE A 172 -2.71 8.83 9.01
CA PHE A 172 -2.02 8.80 10.30
C PHE A 172 -2.92 8.44 11.50
N LYS A 173 -4.25 8.59 11.37
CA LYS A 173 -5.21 8.27 12.44
C LYS A 173 -5.95 6.94 12.22
N SER A 174 -5.76 6.31 11.06
CA SER A 174 -6.42 5.07 10.64
C SER A 174 -6.39 4.00 11.73
N ASN A 175 -7.53 3.36 11.97
CA ASN A 175 -7.69 2.43 13.07
C ASN A 175 -6.91 1.13 12.78
N ARG A 176 -6.15 0.63 13.76
CA ARG A 176 -5.53 -0.70 13.70
C ARG A 176 -6.23 -1.61 14.69
N ALA A 177 -6.40 -2.88 14.33
CA ALA A 177 -7.14 -3.81 15.16
C ALA A 177 -6.48 -3.95 16.54
N GLY A 178 -7.24 -3.77 17.62
CA GLY A 178 -6.78 -4.01 19.00
C GLY A 178 -6.14 -2.82 19.72
N GLY A 179 -6.06 -1.63 19.12
CA GLY A 179 -5.57 -0.41 19.77
C GLY A 179 -6.66 0.41 20.50
N LEU A 180 -6.24 1.48 21.20
CA LEU A 180 -7.16 2.51 21.70
C LEU A 180 -7.94 3.12 20.54
N ASP A 181 -9.25 3.28 20.67
CA ASP A 181 -10.05 4.03 19.70
C ASP A 181 -9.81 5.54 19.81
N ALA A 182 -10.32 6.31 18.84
CA ALA A 182 -10.12 7.75 18.80
C ALA A 182 -10.67 8.44 20.07
N ASP A 183 -11.84 8.02 20.57
CA ASP A 183 -12.47 8.62 21.74
C ASP A 183 -11.63 8.41 23.01
N ALA A 184 -11.06 7.22 23.19
CA ALA A 184 -10.16 6.93 24.30
C ALA A 184 -8.85 7.72 24.21
N ILE A 185 -8.31 7.93 23.01
CA ILE A 185 -7.11 8.75 22.79
C ILE A 185 -7.42 10.22 23.15
N GLU A 186 -8.53 10.77 22.66
CA GLU A 186 -8.94 12.14 22.96
C GLU A 186 -9.20 12.35 24.46
N ALA A 187 -9.78 11.35 25.15
CA ALA A 187 -9.96 11.38 26.59
C ALA A 187 -8.63 11.45 27.36
N LEU A 188 -7.62 10.68 26.94
CA LEU A 188 -6.28 10.72 27.52
C LEU A 188 -5.57 12.06 27.21
N ILE A 189 -5.72 12.60 26.00
CA ILE A 189 -5.18 13.92 25.65
C ILE A 189 -5.79 15.02 26.54
N LEU A 190 -7.10 14.97 26.76
CA LEU A 190 -7.80 15.89 27.66
C LEU A 190 -7.29 15.75 29.10
N GLU A 191 -7.12 14.52 29.58
CA GLU A 191 -6.58 14.26 30.91
C GLU A 191 -5.17 14.86 31.08
N ARG A 192 -4.30 14.63 30.09
CA ARG A 192 -2.95 15.20 30.07
C ARG A 192 -2.99 16.73 30.11
N LYS A 193 -3.92 17.35 29.37
CA LYS A 193 -4.07 18.80 29.33
C LYS A 193 -4.47 19.37 30.69
N GLU A 194 -5.43 18.75 31.37
CA GLU A 194 -5.85 19.18 32.71
C GLU A 194 -4.76 18.94 33.76
N ALA A 195 -4.01 17.83 33.67
CA ALA A 195 -2.86 17.59 34.54
C ALA A 195 -1.77 18.68 34.39
N ARG A 196 -1.43 19.05 33.14
CA ARG A 196 -0.49 20.16 32.87
C ARG A 196 -0.99 21.50 33.42
N LYS A 197 -2.29 21.78 33.28
CA LYS A 197 -2.92 23.00 33.82
C LYS A 197 -2.88 23.04 35.35
N ALA A 198 -3.06 21.88 35.99
CA ALA A 198 -2.92 21.71 37.43
C ALA A 198 -1.46 21.66 37.93
N ARG A 199 -0.47 21.75 37.03
CA ARG A 199 0.97 21.57 37.28
C ARG A 199 1.34 20.18 37.84
N ASP A 200 0.50 19.18 37.57
CA ASP A 200 0.80 17.76 37.82
C ASP A 200 1.55 17.16 36.62
N PHE A 201 2.85 17.43 36.57
CA PHE A 201 3.71 16.95 35.48
C PHE A 201 3.89 15.43 35.51
N ALA A 202 3.87 14.81 36.70
CA ALA A 202 4.00 13.36 36.84
C ALA A 202 2.81 12.62 36.21
N ARG A 203 1.58 13.12 36.41
CA ARG A 203 0.40 12.54 35.74
C ARG A 203 0.44 12.80 34.24
N ALA A 204 0.84 14.00 33.80
CA ALA A 204 0.96 14.32 32.38
C ALA A 204 1.97 13.41 31.65
N ASP A 205 3.12 13.12 32.27
CA ASP A 205 4.12 12.20 31.73
C ASP A 205 3.60 10.77 31.71
N LYS A 206 2.93 10.31 32.79
CA LYS A 206 2.33 8.97 32.82
C LYS A 206 1.30 8.74 31.70
N VAL A 207 0.50 9.75 31.38
CA VAL A 207 -0.47 9.68 30.28
C VAL A 207 0.23 9.66 28.92
N ARG A 208 1.30 10.46 28.73
CA ARG A 208 2.12 10.40 27.51
C ARG A 208 2.69 9.00 27.33
N ASP A 209 3.31 8.43 28.37
CA ASP A 209 3.95 7.12 28.30
C ASP A 209 2.91 6.01 28.03
N GLN A 210 1.67 6.15 28.54
CA GLN A 210 0.56 5.26 28.22
C GLN A 210 0.15 5.33 26.74
N LEU A 211 0.10 6.53 26.17
CA LEU A 211 -0.22 6.75 24.76
C LEU A 211 0.91 6.22 23.86
N ASP A 212 2.16 6.52 24.20
CA ASP A 212 3.34 6.02 23.48
C ASP A 212 3.38 4.47 23.51
N ALA A 213 3.08 3.86 24.66
CA ALA A 213 2.98 2.39 24.80
C ALA A 213 1.82 1.77 23.99
N ALA A 214 0.80 2.57 23.66
CA ALA A 214 -0.30 2.20 22.77
C ALA A 214 -0.01 2.54 21.29
N GLY A 215 1.22 2.94 20.96
CA GLY A 215 1.63 3.32 19.61
C GLY A 215 1.04 4.66 19.13
N ILE A 216 0.74 5.57 20.06
CA ILE A 216 0.22 6.91 19.76
C ILE A 216 1.30 7.94 20.06
N ARG A 217 1.79 8.62 19.02
CA ARG A 217 2.68 9.77 19.18
C ARG A 217 1.87 11.04 19.27
N LEU A 218 2.13 11.82 20.32
CA LEU A 218 1.58 13.17 20.47
C LEU A 218 2.44 14.21 19.75
N LEU A 219 1.76 15.15 19.09
CA LEU A 219 2.34 16.28 18.37
C LEU A 219 1.84 17.58 19.02
N ASP A 220 2.58 18.07 20.02
CA ASP A 220 2.29 19.36 20.64
C ASP A 220 2.69 20.51 19.69
N ARG A 221 1.74 21.39 19.36
CA ARG A 221 1.95 22.55 18.48
C ARG A 221 2.21 23.83 19.30
N PRO A 222 2.94 24.83 18.74
CA PRO A 222 3.22 26.10 19.43
C PRO A 222 1.98 26.90 19.82
N ASP A 223 0.86 26.70 19.14
CA ASP A 223 -0.44 27.33 19.45
C ASP A 223 -1.15 26.71 20.68
N GLY A 224 -0.54 25.68 21.28
CA GLY A 224 -1.07 24.99 22.46
C GLY A 224 -2.06 23.86 22.14
N THR A 225 -2.26 23.53 20.86
CA THR A 225 -3.00 22.33 20.45
C THR A 225 -2.11 21.09 20.51
N THR A 226 -2.71 19.94 20.81
CA THR A 226 -2.04 18.64 20.74
C THR A 226 -2.76 17.82 19.68
N ASP A 227 -2.04 17.42 18.65
CA ASP A 227 -2.50 16.47 17.63
C ASP A 227 -1.87 15.10 17.90
N TRP A 228 -2.30 14.06 17.19
CA TRP A 228 -1.76 12.71 17.37
C TRP A 228 -1.71 11.90 16.08
N GLU A 229 -0.72 11.02 16.00
CA GLU A 229 -0.57 10.03 14.92
C GLU A 229 -0.32 8.63 15.52
N ARG A 230 -0.77 7.58 14.83
CA ARG A 230 -0.41 6.20 15.18
C ARG A 230 0.94 5.85 14.59
N THR A 231 1.92 5.56 15.43
CA THR A 231 3.21 5.06 14.98
C THR A 231 3.08 3.59 14.54
N GLY A 232 3.90 3.13 13.59
CA GLY A 232 4.11 1.70 13.43
C GLY A 232 4.55 1.09 14.76
N ASN A 233 4.25 -0.18 15.05
CA ASN A 233 5.10 -0.88 16.00
C ASN A 233 6.47 -0.97 15.30
N ASP A 234 7.37 -0.06 15.64
CA ASP A 234 8.77 -0.10 15.21
C ASP A 234 9.50 -1.25 15.94
#